data_AF-A0A0D2GRT6-F1
#
_entry.id   AF-A0A0D2GRT6-F1
#
_cell.length_a   1.000
_cell.length_b   1.000
_cell.length_c   1.000
_cell.angle_alpha   90.00
_cell.angle_beta   90.00
_cell.angle_gamma   90.00
#
_symmetry.space_group_name_H-M   'P 1'
#
loop_
_entity.id
_entity.type
_entity.pdbx_description
1 polymer ?
#
loop_
_entity_poly.entity_id
_entity_poly.type
_entity_poly.pdbx_seq_one_letter_code
_entity_poly.pdbx_strand_id
1 'polypeptide(L)'
;MDHISPKSQYQTLVTQDDFRFENDIPLETRHQPTPRHETLQKRATVIQGKKTSGHRIIFRSTAPIVIPMLGLGALALGLVLAHEVQQDPDQSSAGTLLFDQASELDSDSYYVDFNPTTLVTIASWSSTVAPLLTICAMALASYPIVNQLKANSQMAGSDLPTPFQLSMLLETLTGEITALFSLVAYRSWSHTEKITPHVRTVLILLTVFTALGYAIAGVDTWLHLVMEAVNVELADTRVPAEALGRGLPAGPCSNQTADNFDAGECIITSGTNVFLIGANEAARVMGNTSTTNPVHDVIIDGKHMAYLGPAQNPVGPDYRAEALAMYTQCSQIGRHCDLHTEAGSLLPFQCTDAFYGDLGIPNINGEEADGVTGLALRSAGIVFYQDTALTQLANLSSGSGSGESFLTRAANPHYIGVWAKVELPATERQTADGNVVVPGHGGASWILNCSAAAYQIKHDNINGSIQHATAEMANGSVGTILNAANYYGFGKVALETAAYAASQYNDTQKMADSWAMAYSSAAIALSSGIMAGRTDLEEQQRSTKLVSRVPKAPLYTLVCLNTIYAMLGIVLAVLAWRSNPSDTNELRERLSTSGLVAALFEGDRAEKPIDQKREMFAGEIREGGSRREREAWRICV
;
A
#
# COMPACT_ATOMS: atom_id res chain seq x y z
N MET A 1 64.43 -41.02 -10.69
CA MET A 1 64.11 -39.74 -10.05
C MET A 1 63.37 -40.02 -8.75
N ASP A 2 63.96 -40.76 -7.82
CA ASP A 2 65.11 -40.41 -6.96
C ASP A 2 64.73 -39.46 -5.81
N HIS A 3 64.66 -40.09 -4.64
CA HIS A 3 65.44 -39.79 -3.44
C HIS A 3 65.00 -38.72 -2.41
N ILE A 4 64.88 -39.24 -1.17
CA ILE A 4 65.44 -38.72 0.11
C ILE A 4 64.51 -37.93 1.06
N SER A 5 64.11 -38.62 2.12
CA SER A 5 63.94 -38.16 3.52
C SER A 5 65.33 -38.12 4.23
N PRO A 6 65.59 -37.60 5.46
CA PRO A 6 64.80 -36.89 6.51
C PRO A 6 65.53 -35.67 7.17
N LYS A 7 64.89 -35.00 8.15
CA LYS A 7 65.39 -34.50 9.48
C LYS A 7 64.41 -33.44 10.03
N SER A 8 63.71 -33.64 11.16
CA SER A 8 64.10 -33.61 12.60
C SER A 8 64.33 -32.22 13.20
N GLN A 9 63.72 -32.01 14.38
CA GLN A 9 63.90 -30.96 15.41
C GLN A 9 63.03 -29.69 15.31
N TYR A 10 62.00 -29.62 16.17
CA TYR A 10 62.11 -28.85 17.42
C TYR A 10 61.37 -29.57 18.58
N GLN A 11 62.11 -29.75 19.67
CA GLN A 11 61.65 -30.01 21.04
C GLN A 11 60.82 -28.81 21.54
N THR A 12 59.93 -28.88 22.54
CA THR A 12 60.31 -29.16 23.94
C THR A 12 59.12 -29.62 24.79
N LEU A 13 59.41 -30.68 25.56
CA LEU A 13 58.74 -31.16 26.76
C LEU A 13 58.19 -30.06 27.68
N VAL A 14 56.97 -30.25 28.17
CA VAL A 14 56.62 -29.90 29.55
C VAL A 14 56.15 -31.19 30.22
N THR A 15 57.07 -31.79 30.97
CA THR A 15 56.81 -32.87 31.91
C THR A 15 55.94 -32.37 33.05
N GLN A 16 54.94 -33.18 33.34
CA GLN A 16 54.06 -33.12 34.49
C GLN A 16 54.86 -33.56 35.73
N ASP A 17 55.46 -32.60 36.45
CA ASP A 17 56.02 -32.81 37.78
C ASP A 17 55.70 -31.58 38.66
N ASP A 18 55.14 -31.87 39.84
CA ASP A 18 55.04 -31.03 41.04
C ASP A 18 54.42 -29.62 40.94
N PHE A 19 53.09 -29.55 40.92
CA PHE A 19 52.38 -28.46 41.62
C PHE A 19 52.28 -28.78 43.11
N ARG A 20 53.37 -28.55 43.86
CA ARG A 20 53.32 -28.46 45.33
C ARG A 20 52.78 -27.09 45.72
N PHE A 21 51.53 -27.03 46.19
CA PHE A 21 51.09 -25.94 47.06
C PHE A 21 51.68 -26.18 48.44
N GLU A 22 52.80 -25.52 48.74
CA GLU A 22 53.34 -25.44 50.09
C GLU A 22 52.50 -24.40 50.85
N ASN A 23 51.49 -24.89 51.57
CA ASN A 23 50.65 -24.09 52.44
C ASN A 23 51.07 -24.46 53.87
N ASP A 24 51.98 -23.69 54.46
CA ASP A 24 52.38 -23.81 55.87
C ASP A 24 51.21 -23.34 56.75
N ILE A 25 50.22 -24.22 56.93
CA ILE A 25 49.22 -24.10 57.98
C ILE A 25 49.73 -24.92 59.17
N PRO A 26 50.12 -24.31 60.30
CA PRO A 26 50.40 -25.06 61.51
C PRO A 26 49.11 -25.75 61.98
N LEU A 27 49.07 -27.08 61.85
CA LEU A 27 48.04 -27.94 62.44
C LEU A 27 48.27 -28.02 63.95
N GLU A 28 47.78 -27.02 64.69
CA GLU A 28 47.78 -27.05 66.14
C GLU A 28 46.39 -27.47 66.67
N THR A 29 46.36 -28.70 67.19
CA THR A 29 45.40 -29.30 68.12
C THR A 29 43.92 -28.87 68.08
N ARG A 30 43.12 -29.77 67.49
CA ARG A 30 41.68 -29.92 67.66
C ARG A 30 41.30 -29.95 69.16
N HIS A 31 40.79 -28.83 69.69
CA HIS A 31 40.12 -28.82 71.00
C HIS A 31 38.67 -29.30 70.86
N GLN A 32 38.28 -30.23 71.72
CA GLN A 32 36.92 -30.73 71.87
C GLN A 32 35.93 -29.60 72.19
N PRO A 33 34.68 -29.67 71.70
CA PRO A 33 33.66 -28.69 72.01
C PRO A 33 33.17 -28.87 73.45
N THR A 34 33.27 -27.81 74.24
CA THR A 34 32.53 -27.66 75.51
C THR A 34 31.09 -27.20 75.22
N PRO A 35 30.08 -27.66 75.97
CA PRO A 35 28.69 -27.30 75.73
C PRO A 35 28.43 -25.89 76.29
N ARG A 36 28.17 -24.91 75.42
CA ARG A 36 27.95 -23.51 75.81
C ARG A 36 26.49 -23.09 75.59
N HIS A 37 25.61 -23.67 76.38
CA HIS A 37 24.17 -23.39 76.40
C HIS A 37 23.83 -22.22 77.34
N GLU A 38 24.53 -21.07 77.28
CA GLU A 38 24.18 -19.93 78.16
C GLU A 38 24.57 -18.52 77.68
N THR A 39 25.24 -18.36 76.54
CA THR A 39 25.65 -17.02 76.03
C THR A 39 24.81 -16.47 74.89
N LEU A 40 23.72 -17.13 74.50
CA LEU A 40 22.86 -16.72 73.37
C LEU A 40 21.85 -15.60 73.69
N GLN A 41 21.53 -15.35 74.96
CA GLN A 41 20.52 -14.33 75.32
C GLN A 41 21.07 -12.91 75.48
N LYS A 42 22.37 -12.73 75.77
CA LYS A 42 22.98 -11.40 76.01
C LYS A 42 23.57 -10.72 74.76
N ARG A 43 23.62 -11.38 73.61
CA ARG A 43 24.06 -10.80 72.32
C ARG A 43 22.92 -10.28 71.43
N ALA A 44 21.67 -10.48 71.83
CA ALA A 44 20.49 -10.11 71.03
C ALA A 44 20.10 -8.62 71.09
N THR A 45 20.71 -7.81 71.97
CA THR A 45 20.24 -6.43 72.24
C THR A 45 21.11 -5.30 71.67
N VAL A 46 22.24 -5.60 71.00
CA VAL A 46 23.13 -4.55 70.44
C VAL A 46 23.00 -4.38 68.91
N ILE A 47 22.25 -5.25 68.21
CA ILE A 47 22.12 -5.21 66.75
C ILE A 47 20.72 -4.69 66.35
N GLN A 48 20.51 -3.39 66.51
CA GLN A 48 19.31 -2.70 65.96
C GLN A 48 19.64 -1.51 65.05
N GLY A 49 20.91 -1.24 64.77
CA GLY A 49 21.35 -0.02 64.07
C GLY A 49 21.89 -0.21 62.66
N LYS A 50 21.05 -0.68 61.70
CA LYS A 50 21.06 -0.42 60.23
C LYS A 50 20.50 -1.64 59.48
N LYS A 51 19.22 -1.57 59.14
CA LYS A 51 18.40 -2.68 58.58
C LYS A 51 18.03 -2.50 57.10
N THR A 52 18.84 -1.81 56.29
CA THR A 52 18.40 -1.31 54.96
C THR A 52 19.11 -1.89 53.73
N SER A 53 20.02 -2.87 53.87
CA SER A 53 20.86 -3.34 52.76
C SER A 53 20.11 -4.21 51.72
N GLY A 54 19.33 -5.21 52.14
CA GLY A 54 18.73 -6.21 51.23
C GLY A 54 17.71 -5.67 50.22
N HIS A 55 16.84 -4.72 50.62
CA HIS A 55 15.84 -4.13 49.71
C HIS A 55 16.49 -3.33 48.57
N ARG A 56 17.63 -2.69 48.81
CA ARG A 56 18.37 -1.93 47.78
C ARG A 56 18.95 -2.85 46.71
N ILE A 57 19.39 -4.05 47.10
CA ILE A 57 19.94 -5.04 46.17
C ILE A 57 18.84 -5.61 45.28
N ILE A 58 17.68 -5.97 45.86
CA ILE A 58 16.51 -6.42 45.10
C ILE A 58 16.10 -5.37 44.06
N PHE A 59 16.00 -4.10 44.45
CA PHE A 59 15.66 -3.03 43.51
C PHE A 59 16.72 -2.88 42.41
N ARG A 60 18.01 -2.90 42.75
CA ARG A 60 19.12 -2.82 41.78
C ARG A 60 19.21 -4.00 40.83
N SER A 61 18.72 -5.18 41.21
CA SER A 61 18.65 -6.35 40.32
C SER A 61 17.36 -6.40 39.49
N THR A 62 16.27 -5.80 39.98
CA THR A 62 14.97 -5.78 39.27
C THR A 62 14.92 -4.68 38.20
N ALA A 63 15.43 -3.49 38.50
CA ALA A 63 15.47 -2.35 37.57
C ALA A 63 16.10 -2.69 36.19
N PRO A 64 17.27 -3.33 36.10
CA PRO A 64 17.86 -3.69 34.82
C PRO A 64 17.07 -4.78 34.08
N ILE A 65 16.17 -5.53 34.73
CA ILE A 65 15.31 -6.49 34.03
C ILE A 65 14.11 -5.78 33.41
N VAL A 66 13.40 -5.00 34.22
CA VAL A 66 12.09 -4.45 33.84
C VAL A 66 12.21 -3.28 32.87
N ILE A 67 13.14 -2.35 33.14
CA ILE A 67 13.27 -1.10 32.37
C ILE A 67 13.61 -1.37 30.90
N PRO A 68 14.66 -2.13 30.54
CA PRO A 68 14.97 -2.34 29.13
C PRO A 68 13.94 -3.22 28.43
N MET A 69 13.43 -4.28 29.07
CA MET A 69 12.49 -5.20 28.41
C MET A 69 11.14 -4.52 28.09
N LEU A 70 10.56 -3.81 29.05
CA LEU A 70 9.32 -3.08 28.80
C LEU A 70 9.56 -1.82 27.97
N GLY A 71 10.66 -1.11 28.23
CA GLY A 71 11.00 0.13 27.54
C GLY A 71 11.23 -0.07 26.04
N LEU A 72 12.03 -1.07 25.65
CA LEU A 72 12.30 -1.37 24.25
C LEU A 72 11.07 -1.92 23.52
N GLY A 73 10.29 -2.80 24.18
CA GLY A 73 9.04 -3.30 23.62
C GLY A 73 8.00 -2.20 23.38
N ALA A 74 7.82 -1.30 24.36
CA ALA A 74 6.90 -0.16 24.23
C ALA A 74 7.39 0.85 23.19
N LEU A 75 8.70 1.11 23.11
CA LEU A 75 9.29 2.00 22.11
C LEU A 75 9.09 1.46 20.69
N ALA A 76 9.34 0.17 20.46
CA ALA A 76 9.14 -0.45 19.15
C ALA A 76 7.68 -0.36 18.71
N LEU A 77 6.74 -0.73 19.59
CA LEU A 77 5.31 -0.64 19.28
C LEU A 77 4.84 0.81 19.08
N GLY A 78 5.31 1.73 19.92
CA GLY A 78 4.95 3.15 19.84
C GLY A 78 5.44 3.81 18.55
N LEU A 79 6.64 3.45 18.07
CA LEU A 79 7.15 3.96 16.79
C LEU A 79 6.33 3.47 15.60
N VAL A 80 5.93 2.19 15.58
CA VAL A 80 5.08 1.63 14.53
C VAL A 80 3.74 2.36 14.49
N LEU A 81 3.06 2.48 15.63
CA LEU A 81 1.73 3.08 15.69
C LEU A 81 1.74 4.59 15.44
N ALA A 82 2.81 5.31 15.81
CA ALA A 82 2.90 6.76 15.62
C ALA A 82 3.25 7.16 14.18
N HIS A 83 3.89 6.28 13.40
CA HIS A 83 4.31 6.54 12.02
C HIS A 83 3.60 5.63 11.01
N GLU A 84 2.52 4.97 11.43
CA GLU A 84 1.67 4.18 10.56
C GLU A 84 1.08 5.10 9.49
N VAL A 85 1.30 4.76 8.23
CA VAL A 85 0.64 5.43 7.11
C VAL A 85 -0.77 4.87 7.05
N GLN A 86 -1.69 5.51 7.78
CA GLN A 86 -3.10 5.16 7.72
C GLN A 86 -3.63 5.52 6.33
N GLN A 87 -4.30 4.56 5.69
CA GLN A 87 -5.26 4.87 4.63
C GLN A 87 -6.39 5.63 5.31
N ASP A 88 -6.53 6.91 5.01
CA ASP A 88 -7.56 7.75 5.62
C ASP A 88 -8.94 7.20 5.21
N PRO A 89 -9.74 6.61 6.12
CA PRO A 89 -11.02 6.00 5.76
C PRO A 89 -12.05 7.03 5.28
N ASP A 90 -11.83 8.31 5.58
CA ASP A 90 -12.65 9.42 5.10
C ASP A 90 -12.30 9.83 3.65
N GLN A 91 -11.13 9.46 3.12
CA GLN A 91 -10.78 9.68 1.71
C GLN A 91 -11.39 8.64 0.76
N SER A 92 -11.75 7.45 1.27
CA SER A 92 -12.54 6.46 0.52
C SER A 92 -13.94 6.97 0.15
N SER A 93 -14.36 8.09 0.75
CA SER A 93 -15.71 8.65 0.63
C SER A 93 -15.76 10.00 -0.10
N ALA A 94 -14.60 10.61 -0.43
CA ALA A 94 -14.55 11.97 -0.99
C ALA A 94 -13.82 12.09 -2.36
N GLY A 95 -12.97 11.14 -2.73
CA GLY A 95 -12.39 11.05 -4.08
C GLY A 95 -12.76 9.71 -4.70
N THR A 96 -13.51 9.73 -5.81
CA THR A 96 -13.94 8.49 -6.49
C THR A 96 -13.01 8.11 -7.63
N LEU A 97 -11.90 8.82 -7.83
CA LEU A 97 -10.76 8.35 -8.61
C LEU A 97 -10.19 7.11 -7.90
N LEU A 98 -10.80 5.95 -8.18
CA LEU A 98 -10.40 4.65 -7.63
C LEU A 98 -9.02 4.29 -8.18
N PHE A 99 -8.00 4.79 -7.51
CA PHE A 99 -6.70 4.17 -7.54
C PHE A 99 -6.87 2.82 -6.82
N ASP A 100 -6.60 1.72 -7.52
CA ASP A 100 -6.65 0.35 -6.98
C ASP A 100 -5.46 0.10 -6.01
N GLN A 101 -5.24 1.02 -5.06
CA GLN A 101 -4.25 0.89 -3.99
C GLN A 101 -4.64 -0.24 -3.03
N ALA A 102 -5.94 -0.52 -2.93
CA ALA A 102 -6.50 -1.47 -2.00
C ALA A 102 -6.08 -2.92 -2.32
N SER A 103 -5.67 -3.21 -3.56
CA SER A 103 -5.34 -4.58 -3.98
C SER A 103 -3.91 -5.03 -3.63
N GLU A 104 -3.04 -4.16 -3.08
CA GLU A 104 -1.63 -4.53 -2.83
C GLU A 104 -1.10 -4.24 -1.41
N LEU A 105 -1.88 -3.60 -0.54
CA LEU A 105 -1.51 -3.47 0.88
C LEU A 105 -1.98 -4.69 1.67
N ASP A 106 -1.02 -5.53 2.05
CA ASP A 106 -1.23 -6.75 2.82
C ASP A 106 -1.78 -6.43 4.22
N SER A 107 -2.95 -6.98 4.57
CA SER A 107 -3.59 -6.78 5.88
C SER A 107 -2.74 -7.29 7.05
N ASP A 108 -1.78 -8.16 6.78
CA ASP A 108 -0.93 -8.80 7.79
C ASP A 108 0.30 -7.95 8.16
N SER A 109 0.47 -6.79 7.52
CA SER A 109 1.62 -5.90 7.69
C SER A 109 1.20 -4.47 8.05
N TYR A 110 2.07 -3.74 8.75
CA TYR A 110 2.00 -2.29 8.91
C TYR A 110 2.92 -1.62 7.89
N TYR A 111 2.45 -0.54 7.28
CA TYR A 111 3.25 0.29 6.40
C TYR A 111 3.61 1.57 7.15
N VAL A 112 4.89 1.72 7.46
CA VAL A 112 5.37 2.75 8.37
C VAL A 112 6.30 3.69 7.61
N ASP A 113 6.06 5.00 7.71
CA ASP A 113 6.97 6.03 7.17
C ASP A 113 8.16 6.22 8.11
N PHE A 114 8.98 5.18 8.20
CA PHE A 114 10.13 5.13 9.08
C PHE A 114 11.19 4.22 8.48
N ASN A 115 12.47 4.45 8.80
CA ASN A 115 13.56 3.61 8.29
C ASN A 115 13.45 2.20 8.90
N PRO A 116 13.48 1.11 8.11
CA PRO A 116 13.33 -0.24 8.66
C PRO A 116 14.51 -0.59 9.59
N THR A 117 15.70 -0.06 9.28
CA THR A 117 16.94 -0.29 10.02
C THR A 117 16.82 0.19 11.48
N THR A 118 16.15 1.31 11.74
CA THR A 118 16.04 1.85 13.10
C THR A 118 15.11 1.00 13.97
N LEU A 119 13.99 0.54 13.43
CA LEU A 119 13.05 -0.33 14.16
C LEU A 119 13.69 -1.66 14.54
N VAL A 120 14.38 -2.24 13.56
CA VAL A 120 15.15 -3.48 13.69
C VAL A 120 16.32 -3.31 14.66
N THR A 121 17.00 -2.17 14.63
CA THR A 121 18.07 -1.88 15.61
C THR A 121 17.52 -1.92 17.02
N ILE A 122 16.38 -1.27 17.30
CA ILE A 122 15.73 -1.26 18.63
C ILE A 122 15.38 -2.69 19.07
N ALA A 123 14.85 -3.52 18.18
CA ALA A 123 14.58 -4.94 18.45
C ALA A 123 15.87 -5.71 18.83
N SER A 124 16.97 -5.43 18.14
CA SER A 124 18.29 -6.04 18.40
C SER A 124 18.87 -5.68 19.78
N TRP A 125 18.57 -4.50 20.33
CA TRP A 125 18.91 -4.18 21.72
C TRP A 125 18.18 -5.08 22.71
N SER A 126 16.95 -5.51 22.39
CA SER A 126 16.19 -6.40 23.25
C SER A 126 16.77 -7.81 23.27
N SER A 127 17.14 -8.34 22.09
CA SER A 127 17.73 -9.67 21.95
C SER A 127 19.13 -9.79 22.55
N THR A 128 19.92 -8.72 22.50
CA THR A 128 21.27 -8.67 23.10
C THR A 128 21.23 -8.57 24.62
N VAL A 129 20.28 -7.80 25.18
CA VAL A 129 20.19 -7.57 26.63
C VAL A 129 19.54 -8.76 27.36
N ALA A 130 18.59 -9.47 26.75
CA ALA A 130 17.84 -10.56 27.42
C ALA A 130 18.71 -11.70 27.99
N PRO A 131 19.71 -12.25 27.26
CA PRO A 131 20.58 -13.28 27.82
C PRO A 131 21.44 -12.76 28.99
N LEU A 132 21.94 -11.51 28.90
CA LEU A 132 22.78 -10.88 29.92
C LEU A 132 22.01 -10.66 31.24
N LEU A 133 20.71 -10.39 31.16
CA LEU A 133 19.86 -10.16 32.33
C LEU A 133 19.55 -11.42 33.14
N THR A 134 19.86 -12.60 32.61
CA THR A 134 19.70 -13.87 33.33
C THR A 134 20.46 -13.86 34.66
N ILE A 135 21.65 -13.26 34.70
CA ILE A 135 22.46 -13.13 35.92
C ILE A 135 21.71 -12.32 36.99
N CYS A 136 21.02 -11.25 36.59
CA CYS A 136 20.20 -10.44 37.49
C CYS A 136 18.97 -11.20 38.00
N ALA A 137 18.35 -12.04 37.15
CA ALA A 137 17.23 -12.88 37.54
C ALA A 137 17.67 -13.96 38.55
N MET A 138 18.80 -14.62 38.32
CA MET A 138 19.36 -15.61 39.26
C MET A 138 19.77 -14.98 40.58
N ALA A 139 20.27 -13.74 40.55
CA ALA A 139 20.47 -12.96 41.76
C ALA A 139 19.18 -12.78 42.56
N LEU A 140 18.03 -12.49 41.94
CA LEU A 140 16.76 -12.40 42.66
C LEU A 140 16.28 -13.76 43.19
N ALA A 141 16.44 -14.81 42.39
CA ALA A 141 16.07 -16.18 42.78
C ALA A 141 16.83 -16.67 44.02
N SER A 142 18.08 -16.23 44.24
CA SER A 142 18.88 -16.64 45.39
C SER A 142 18.23 -16.36 46.75
N TYR A 143 17.45 -15.28 46.90
CA TYR A 143 16.82 -14.90 48.17
C TYR A 143 15.83 -15.96 48.70
N PRO A 144 14.79 -16.38 47.95
CA PRO A 144 13.87 -17.41 48.41
C PRO A 144 14.56 -18.76 48.62
N ILE A 145 15.56 -19.12 47.80
CA ILE A 145 16.28 -20.38 47.93
C ILE A 145 17.06 -20.43 49.24
N VAL A 146 17.79 -19.36 49.57
CA VAL A 146 18.56 -19.26 50.81
C VAL A 146 17.63 -19.30 52.04
N ASN A 147 16.45 -18.66 51.95
CA ASN A 147 15.44 -18.73 53.01
C ASN A 147 14.93 -20.16 53.24
N GLN A 148 14.68 -20.89 52.15
CA GLN A 148 14.25 -22.29 52.21
C GLN A 148 15.36 -23.21 52.74
N LEU A 149 16.61 -22.97 52.35
CA LEU A 149 17.76 -23.71 52.87
C LEU A 149 17.94 -23.49 54.39
N LYS A 150 17.75 -22.24 54.85
CA LYS A 150 17.76 -21.88 56.28
C LYS A 150 16.63 -22.55 57.06
N ALA A 151 15.42 -22.60 56.50
CA ALA A 151 14.28 -23.24 57.14
C ALA A 151 14.50 -24.77 57.27
N ASN A 152 15.08 -25.40 56.24
CA ASN A 152 15.35 -26.83 56.25
C ASN A 152 16.50 -27.21 57.20
N SER A 153 17.56 -26.41 57.29
CA SER A 153 18.70 -26.71 58.18
C SER A 153 18.34 -26.75 59.67
N GLN A 154 17.21 -26.15 60.06
CA GLN A 154 16.70 -26.15 61.44
C GLN A 154 15.82 -27.37 61.76
N MET A 155 15.42 -28.15 60.77
CA MET A 155 14.59 -29.36 60.94
C MET A 155 15.47 -30.61 60.86
N ALA A 156 15.54 -31.37 61.96
CA ALA A 156 16.29 -32.62 62.01
C ALA A 156 15.69 -33.65 61.03
N GLY A 157 16.48 -34.08 60.03
CA GLY A 157 16.09 -35.11 59.05
C GLY A 157 15.64 -34.62 57.67
N SER A 158 15.78 -33.32 57.34
CA SER A 158 15.45 -32.82 55.99
C SER A 158 16.57 -33.05 54.96
N ASP A 159 16.22 -33.21 53.68
CA ASP A 159 17.14 -33.39 52.55
C ASP A 159 18.03 -32.14 52.32
N LEU A 160 19.26 -32.14 52.84
CA LEU A 160 20.28 -31.15 52.48
C LEU A 160 20.96 -31.54 51.15
N PRO A 161 21.38 -30.57 50.33
CA PRO A 161 22.09 -30.85 49.09
C PRO A 161 23.46 -31.49 49.36
N THR A 162 23.85 -32.46 48.53
CA THR A 162 25.21 -33.00 48.53
C THR A 162 26.24 -31.94 48.11
N PRO A 163 27.53 -32.11 48.42
CA PRO A 163 28.56 -31.13 48.03
C PRO A 163 28.57 -30.79 46.53
N PHE A 164 28.31 -31.77 45.67
CA PHE A 164 28.20 -31.56 44.22
C PHE A 164 26.87 -30.86 43.83
N GLN A 165 25.76 -31.18 44.49
CA GLN A 165 24.51 -30.44 44.29
C GLN A 165 24.62 -28.99 44.77
N LEU A 166 25.43 -28.73 45.80
CA LEU A 166 25.74 -27.38 46.27
C LEU A 166 26.62 -26.63 45.27
N SER A 167 27.66 -27.24 44.69
CA SER A 167 28.47 -26.58 43.66
C SER A 167 27.63 -26.23 42.43
N MET A 168 26.77 -27.15 41.98
CA MET A 168 25.83 -26.89 40.90
C MET A 168 24.85 -25.76 41.26
N LEU A 169 24.33 -25.73 42.48
CA LEU A 169 23.49 -24.64 42.97
C LEU A 169 24.20 -23.28 42.86
N LEU A 170 25.46 -23.21 43.25
CA LEU A 170 26.28 -22.00 43.19
C LEU A 170 26.50 -21.53 41.74
N GLU A 171 26.88 -22.43 40.84
CA GLU A 171 27.02 -22.15 39.39
C GLU A 171 25.69 -21.67 38.78
N THR A 172 24.58 -22.28 39.19
CA THR A 172 23.24 -21.89 38.69
C THR A 172 22.86 -20.48 39.20
N LEU A 173 23.20 -20.15 40.45
CA LEU A 173 22.93 -18.85 41.06
C LEU A 173 23.81 -17.72 40.51
N THR A 174 25.01 -18.04 39.99
CA THR A 174 25.84 -17.07 39.25
C THR A 174 25.34 -16.83 37.83
N GLY A 175 24.37 -17.62 37.36
CA GLY A 175 23.79 -17.51 36.02
C GLY A 175 24.61 -18.19 34.93
N GLU A 176 25.48 -19.14 35.32
CA GLU A 176 26.33 -19.84 34.37
C GLU A 176 25.57 -20.97 33.64
N ILE A 177 25.66 -20.97 32.31
CA ILE A 177 25.02 -21.99 31.47
C ILE A 177 25.68 -23.37 31.66
N THR A 178 26.94 -23.40 32.10
CA THR A 178 27.70 -24.62 32.44
C THR A 178 26.97 -25.50 33.46
N ALA A 179 26.20 -24.90 34.37
CA ALA A 179 25.38 -25.62 35.35
C ALA A 179 24.33 -26.57 34.72
N LEU A 180 23.85 -26.25 33.50
CA LEU A 180 22.91 -27.11 32.78
C LEU A 180 23.61 -28.32 32.18
N PHE A 181 24.85 -28.16 31.71
CA PHE A 181 25.66 -29.28 31.23
C PHE A 181 26.12 -30.18 32.39
N SER A 182 26.44 -29.60 33.55
CA SER A 182 26.78 -30.38 34.75
C SER A 182 25.58 -31.18 35.26
N LEU A 183 24.34 -30.68 35.10
CA LEU A 183 23.12 -31.46 35.35
C LEU A 183 22.98 -32.67 34.39
N VAL A 184 23.26 -32.49 33.11
CA VAL A 184 23.22 -33.58 32.11
C VAL A 184 24.27 -34.64 32.45
N ALA A 185 25.48 -34.21 32.80
CA ALA A 185 26.56 -35.10 33.23
C ALA A 185 26.18 -35.87 34.52
N TYR A 186 25.60 -35.16 35.51
CA TYR A 186 25.12 -35.78 36.75
C TYR A 186 24.05 -36.84 36.50
N ARG A 187 23.10 -36.57 35.60
CA ARG A 187 22.04 -37.53 35.25
C ARG A 187 22.58 -38.77 34.52
N SER A 188 23.75 -38.68 33.90
CA SER A 188 24.40 -39.79 33.18
C SER A 188 25.12 -40.78 34.12
N TRP A 189 25.31 -40.45 35.40
CA TRP A 189 25.95 -41.34 36.37
C TRP A 189 24.98 -42.39 36.93
N SER A 190 25.40 -43.66 36.94
CA SER A 190 24.53 -44.81 37.29
C SER A 190 24.15 -44.94 38.77
N HIS A 191 24.77 -44.16 39.67
CA HIS A 191 24.55 -44.21 41.12
C HIS A 191 24.38 -42.81 41.72
N THR A 192 23.35 -42.06 41.30
CA THR A 192 23.10 -40.70 41.80
C THR A 192 21.97 -40.64 42.82
N GLU A 193 22.18 -39.83 43.86
CA GLU A 193 21.15 -39.44 44.81
C GLU A 193 20.11 -38.52 44.14
N LYS A 194 18.87 -38.53 44.66
CA LYS A 194 17.80 -37.70 44.11
C LYS A 194 18.15 -36.21 44.28
N ILE A 195 17.92 -35.42 43.23
CA ILE A 195 18.14 -33.98 43.25
C ILE A 195 17.15 -33.34 44.22
N THR A 196 17.66 -32.54 45.15
CA THR A 196 16.83 -31.79 46.09
C THR A 196 15.88 -30.81 45.35
N PRO A 197 14.65 -30.61 45.85
CA PRO A 197 13.63 -29.78 45.18
C PRO A 197 14.11 -28.33 44.95
N HIS A 198 14.98 -27.84 45.82
CA HIS A 198 15.55 -26.49 45.75
C HIS A 198 16.46 -26.34 44.53
N VAL A 199 17.44 -27.24 44.37
CA VAL A 199 18.37 -27.26 43.23
C VAL A 199 17.60 -27.40 41.92
N ARG A 200 16.58 -28.27 41.89
CA ARG A 200 15.69 -28.42 40.73
C ARG A 200 14.97 -27.13 40.37
N THR A 201 14.49 -26.37 41.36
CA THR A 201 13.77 -25.10 41.11
C THR A 201 14.70 -24.06 40.50
N VAL A 202 15.95 -23.95 40.97
CA VAL A 202 16.93 -23.00 40.43
C VAL A 202 17.31 -23.33 39.00
N LEU A 203 17.54 -24.61 38.70
CA LEU A 203 17.85 -25.09 37.37
C LEU A 203 16.69 -24.84 36.40
N ILE A 204 15.44 -25.06 36.84
CA ILE A 204 14.24 -24.74 36.05
C ILE A 204 14.20 -23.23 35.76
N LEU A 205 14.42 -22.37 36.76
CA LEU A 205 14.42 -20.93 36.56
C LEU A 205 15.51 -20.48 35.58
N LEU A 206 16.74 -20.96 35.73
CA LEU A 206 17.84 -20.66 34.81
C LEU A 206 17.47 -21.09 33.38
N THR A 207 16.93 -22.31 33.22
CA THR A 207 16.51 -22.84 31.92
C THR A 207 15.41 -21.98 31.28
N VAL A 208 14.42 -21.53 32.07
CA VAL A 208 13.33 -20.69 31.57
C VAL A 208 13.84 -19.33 31.10
N PHE A 209 14.67 -18.64 31.90
CA PHE A 209 15.20 -17.33 31.52
C PHE A 209 16.15 -17.40 30.33
N THR A 210 17.01 -18.41 30.26
CA THR A 210 17.89 -18.64 29.10
C THR A 210 17.10 -18.99 27.84
N ALA A 211 16.15 -19.92 27.92
CA ALA A 211 15.29 -20.27 26.79
C ALA A 211 14.49 -19.05 26.29
N LEU A 212 13.96 -18.22 27.20
CA LEU A 212 13.24 -17.01 26.84
C LEU A 212 14.15 -15.98 26.18
N GLY A 213 15.38 -15.80 26.68
CA GLY A 213 16.37 -14.92 26.04
C GLY A 213 16.72 -15.36 24.61
N TYR A 214 16.92 -16.66 24.40
CA TYR A 214 17.14 -17.20 23.05
C TYR A 214 15.90 -17.12 22.15
N ALA A 215 14.69 -17.26 22.71
CA ALA A 215 13.45 -17.07 21.96
C ALA A 215 13.29 -15.62 21.49
N ILE A 216 13.61 -14.64 22.34
CA ILE A 216 13.64 -13.22 21.96
C ILE A 216 14.63 -13.00 20.82
N ALA A 217 15.84 -13.59 20.89
CA ALA A 217 16.82 -13.50 19.81
C ALA A 217 16.37 -14.17 18.50
N GLY A 218 15.65 -15.29 18.59
CA GLY A 218 15.06 -15.97 17.44
C GLY A 218 13.99 -15.12 16.75
N VAL A 219 13.09 -14.50 17.53
CA VAL A 219 12.03 -13.62 16.99
C VAL A 219 12.60 -12.32 16.44
N ASP A 220 13.62 -11.76 17.06
CA ASP A 220 14.37 -10.61 16.54
C ASP A 220 14.98 -10.94 15.16
N THR A 221 15.65 -12.09 15.03
CA THR A 221 16.17 -12.57 13.75
C THR A 221 15.05 -12.76 12.72
N TRP A 222 13.89 -13.27 13.13
CA TRP A 222 12.73 -13.41 12.25
C TRP A 222 12.21 -12.04 11.78
N LEU A 223 12.14 -11.05 12.67
CA LEU A 223 11.76 -9.68 12.32
C LEU A 223 12.74 -9.06 11.31
N HIS A 224 14.05 -9.23 11.53
CA HIS A 224 15.10 -8.80 10.60
C HIS A 224 14.95 -9.38 9.20
N LEU A 225 14.52 -10.63 9.08
CA LEU A 225 14.44 -11.34 7.79
C LEU A 225 13.18 -10.97 6.98
N VAL A 226 12.09 -10.62 7.65
CA VAL A 226 10.80 -10.36 6.98
C VAL A 226 10.55 -8.86 6.79
N MET A 227 11.25 -8.00 7.51
CA MET A 227 11.13 -6.56 7.33
C MET A 227 11.84 -6.09 6.06
N GLU A 228 11.11 -5.38 5.21
CA GLU A 228 11.61 -4.87 3.93
C GLU A 228 11.11 -3.44 3.68
N ALA A 229 11.85 -2.70 2.83
CA ALA A 229 11.44 -1.39 2.35
C ALA A 229 10.72 -1.56 1.01
N VAL A 230 9.47 -1.10 0.92
CA VAL A 230 8.62 -1.22 -0.27
C VAL A 230 8.24 0.18 -0.76
N ASN A 231 8.21 0.36 -2.08
CA ASN A 231 7.66 1.57 -2.67
C ASN A 231 6.14 1.44 -2.72
N VAL A 232 5.43 2.36 -2.08
CA VAL A 232 3.98 2.47 -2.18
C VAL A 232 3.66 3.72 -2.99
N GLU A 233 2.84 3.57 -4.04
CA GLU A 233 2.28 4.70 -4.77
C GLU A 233 1.14 5.29 -3.95
N LEU A 234 1.31 6.53 -3.49
CA LEU A 234 0.31 7.28 -2.75
C LEU A 234 -0.39 8.29 -3.66
N ALA A 235 -1.70 8.35 -3.49
CA ALA A 235 -2.59 9.33 -4.07
C ALA A 235 -2.67 10.57 -3.18
N ASP A 236 -2.30 11.75 -3.67
CA ASP A 236 -2.54 13.01 -2.97
C ASP A 236 -3.61 13.81 -3.71
N THR A 237 -4.76 14.04 -3.07
CA THR A 237 -5.87 14.79 -3.66
C THR A 237 -5.49 16.25 -3.83
N ARG A 238 -5.76 16.81 -5.01
CA ARG A 238 -5.51 18.21 -5.32
C ARG A 238 -6.80 18.97 -5.54
N VAL A 239 -6.74 20.28 -5.30
CA VAL A 239 -7.78 21.19 -5.77
C VAL A 239 -7.69 21.22 -7.29
N PRO A 240 -8.77 20.88 -8.02
CA PRO A 240 -8.75 20.88 -9.47
C PRO A 240 -8.40 22.27 -10.02
N ALA A 241 -7.40 22.31 -10.89
CA ALA A 241 -6.85 23.53 -11.49
C ALA A 241 -6.71 23.41 -13.02
N GLU A 242 -6.53 22.20 -13.54
CA GLU A 242 -6.44 21.91 -14.95
C GLU A 242 -7.83 21.91 -15.60
N ALA A 243 -7.85 22.20 -16.90
CA ALA A 243 -9.08 22.27 -17.70
C ALA A 243 -9.07 21.20 -18.80
N LEU A 244 -8.99 19.93 -18.40
CA LEU A 244 -8.84 18.79 -19.32
C LEU A 244 -10.20 18.32 -19.85
N GLY A 245 -11.29 18.65 -19.16
CA GLY A 245 -12.65 18.51 -19.71
C GLY A 245 -12.91 19.39 -20.93
N ARG A 246 -13.96 19.06 -21.70
CA ARG A 246 -14.39 19.82 -22.88
C ARG A 246 -15.90 19.98 -22.92
N GLY A 247 -16.38 21.20 -23.05
CA GLY A 247 -17.81 21.39 -23.26
C GLY A 247 -18.17 22.79 -23.72
N LEU A 248 -19.46 23.03 -23.85
CA LEU A 248 -19.95 24.35 -24.27
C LEU A 248 -19.63 25.40 -23.19
N PRO A 249 -19.25 26.62 -23.59
CA PRO A 249 -18.92 27.73 -22.70
C PRO A 249 -20.13 28.12 -21.87
N ALA A 250 -19.89 28.63 -20.67
CA ALA A 250 -20.94 29.18 -19.83
C ALA A 250 -21.64 30.35 -20.54
N GLY A 251 -22.96 30.28 -20.67
CA GLY A 251 -23.73 31.31 -21.34
C GLY A 251 -24.98 30.75 -22.02
N PRO A 252 -25.53 31.42 -23.04
CA PRO A 252 -26.71 30.94 -23.75
C PRO A 252 -26.50 29.52 -24.27
N CYS A 253 -25.35 29.22 -24.89
CA CYS A 253 -25.10 27.90 -25.47
C CYS A 253 -25.11 26.72 -24.50
N SER A 254 -24.86 26.94 -23.21
CA SER A 254 -24.91 25.90 -22.18
C SER A 254 -26.16 25.93 -21.30
N ASN A 255 -26.92 27.04 -21.30
CA ASN A 255 -28.00 27.31 -20.33
C ASN A 255 -29.39 27.47 -20.98
N GLN A 256 -29.52 27.23 -22.29
CA GLN A 256 -30.79 27.38 -23.01
C GLN A 256 -31.77 26.26 -22.66
N THR A 257 -32.87 26.64 -21.99
CA THR A 257 -34.12 25.89 -21.94
C THR A 257 -34.83 25.97 -23.30
N ALA A 258 -35.73 25.03 -23.60
CA ALA A 258 -36.39 24.94 -24.90
C ALA A 258 -37.09 26.24 -25.37
N ASP A 259 -37.54 27.09 -24.43
CA ASP A 259 -38.43 28.23 -24.73
C ASP A 259 -37.78 29.43 -25.45
N ASN A 260 -36.44 29.52 -25.59
CA ASN A 260 -35.72 30.58 -26.35
C ASN A 260 -34.46 30.06 -27.07
N PHE A 261 -34.40 28.76 -27.32
CA PHE A 261 -33.22 28.12 -27.89
C PHE A 261 -33.04 28.48 -29.36
N ASP A 262 -31.85 28.96 -29.71
CA ASP A 262 -31.38 29.07 -31.08
C ASP A 262 -29.93 28.59 -31.16
N ALA A 263 -29.71 27.41 -31.74
CA ALA A 263 -28.36 26.90 -32.03
C ALA A 263 -27.57 27.84 -32.96
N GLY A 264 -28.29 28.65 -33.74
CA GLY A 264 -27.78 29.71 -34.59
C GLY A 264 -26.82 30.64 -33.86
N GLU A 265 -27.24 31.15 -32.71
CA GLU A 265 -26.43 32.09 -31.89
C GLU A 265 -25.14 31.45 -31.34
N CYS A 266 -25.03 30.13 -31.38
CA CYS A 266 -23.95 29.37 -30.77
C CYS A 266 -22.89 28.90 -31.74
N ILE A 267 -23.29 28.41 -32.92
CA ILE A 267 -22.40 27.70 -33.83
C ILE A 267 -22.23 28.38 -35.18
N ILE A 268 -23.12 29.29 -35.57
CA ILE A 268 -23.05 29.98 -36.84
C ILE A 268 -23.14 31.50 -36.68
N THR A 269 -22.57 32.23 -37.61
CA THR A 269 -22.79 33.67 -37.74
C THR A 269 -23.54 33.91 -39.05
N SER A 270 -24.71 34.53 -38.97
CA SER A 270 -25.55 34.85 -40.13
C SER A 270 -25.48 36.33 -40.52
N GLY A 271 -25.30 36.59 -41.82
CA GLY A 271 -25.32 37.90 -42.46
C GLY A 271 -25.80 37.75 -43.91
N THR A 272 -25.06 38.26 -44.89
CA THR A 272 -25.31 37.90 -46.32
C THR A 272 -24.87 36.47 -46.66
N ASN A 273 -24.02 35.86 -45.82
CA ASN A 273 -23.55 34.48 -45.91
C ASN A 273 -23.62 33.83 -44.51
N VAL A 274 -23.55 32.50 -44.45
CA VAL A 274 -23.50 31.72 -43.20
C VAL A 274 -22.06 31.25 -42.96
N PHE A 275 -21.52 31.51 -41.77
CA PHE A 275 -20.17 31.10 -41.38
C PHE A 275 -20.18 30.27 -40.11
N LEU A 276 -19.30 29.28 -40.01
CA LEU A 276 -19.10 28.49 -38.79
C LEU A 276 -18.25 29.29 -37.77
N ILE A 277 -18.73 29.39 -36.53
CA ILE A 277 -17.96 30.00 -35.43
C ILE A 277 -16.77 29.09 -35.10
N GLY A 278 -15.57 29.67 -35.07
CA GLY A 278 -14.34 28.90 -34.81
C GLY A 278 -13.94 27.95 -35.95
N ALA A 279 -14.33 28.25 -37.19
CA ALA A 279 -14.04 27.43 -38.38
C ALA A 279 -12.58 26.98 -38.53
N ASN A 280 -11.62 27.83 -38.15
CA ASN A 280 -10.19 27.48 -38.21
C ASN A 280 -9.84 26.32 -37.28
N GLU A 281 -10.40 26.30 -36.06
CA GLU A 281 -10.19 25.20 -35.12
C GLU A 281 -10.91 23.96 -35.62
N ALA A 282 -12.17 24.09 -36.05
CA ALA A 282 -12.91 22.98 -36.66
C ALA A 282 -12.15 22.32 -37.82
N ALA A 283 -11.56 23.12 -38.71
CA ALA A 283 -10.74 22.63 -39.82
C ALA A 283 -9.46 21.93 -39.34
N ARG A 284 -8.79 22.46 -38.31
CA ARG A 284 -7.60 21.82 -37.70
C ARG A 284 -7.95 20.49 -37.05
N VAL A 285 -9.08 20.42 -36.35
CA VAL A 285 -9.56 19.21 -35.68
C VAL A 285 -9.97 18.15 -36.71
N MET A 286 -10.74 18.53 -37.74
CA MET A 286 -11.06 17.62 -38.86
C MET A 286 -9.81 17.14 -39.60
N GLY A 287 -8.78 17.99 -39.71
CA GLY A 287 -7.50 17.64 -40.31
C GLY A 287 -6.49 16.96 -39.38
N ASN A 288 -6.87 16.65 -38.13
CA ASN A 288 -5.99 16.07 -37.10
C ASN A 288 -4.68 16.87 -36.88
N THR A 289 -4.76 18.20 -36.90
CA THR A 289 -3.63 19.13 -36.68
C THR A 289 -3.86 20.07 -35.50
N SER A 290 -4.97 19.92 -34.77
CA SER A 290 -5.23 20.73 -33.58
C SER A 290 -4.31 20.33 -32.43
N THR A 291 -3.76 21.34 -31.74
CA THR A 291 -2.97 21.18 -30.51
C THR A 291 -3.81 21.40 -29.26
N THR A 292 -5.12 21.57 -29.40
CA THR A 292 -6.02 21.97 -28.31
C THR A 292 -7.19 21.02 -28.13
N ASN A 293 -7.81 20.58 -29.23
CA ASN A 293 -9.07 19.85 -29.22
C ASN A 293 -9.08 18.67 -30.22
N PRO A 294 -8.17 17.69 -30.11
CA PRO A 294 -8.31 16.48 -30.94
C PRO A 294 -9.63 15.76 -30.65
N VAL A 295 -10.14 15.08 -31.66
CA VAL A 295 -11.22 14.09 -31.49
C VAL A 295 -10.58 12.78 -31.05
N HIS A 296 -11.09 12.23 -29.96
CA HIS A 296 -10.78 10.88 -29.48
C HIS A 296 -12.02 10.01 -29.60
N ASP A 297 -11.81 8.70 -29.59
CA ASP A 297 -12.88 7.71 -29.59
C ASP A 297 -12.85 6.85 -28.31
N VAL A 298 -14.04 6.46 -27.85
CA VAL A 298 -14.21 5.63 -26.65
C VAL A 298 -15.40 4.70 -26.83
N ILE A 299 -15.32 3.50 -26.26
CA ILE A 299 -16.43 2.55 -26.23
C ILE A 299 -17.02 2.53 -24.81
N ILE A 300 -18.26 2.98 -24.66
CA ILE A 300 -18.98 3.00 -23.39
C ILE A 300 -20.31 2.26 -23.59
N ASP A 301 -20.60 1.26 -22.76
CA ASP A 301 -21.81 0.41 -22.86
C ASP A 301 -22.05 -0.15 -24.27
N GLY A 302 -20.98 -0.52 -24.98
CA GLY A 302 -21.04 -1.04 -26.35
C GLY A 302 -21.27 0.01 -27.45
N LYS A 303 -21.34 1.30 -27.11
CA LYS A 303 -21.47 2.41 -28.05
C LYS A 303 -20.10 3.01 -28.35
N HIS A 304 -19.69 3.03 -29.62
CA HIS A 304 -18.46 3.69 -30.08
C HIS A 304 -18.72 5.18 -30.29
N MET A 305 -18.25 6.01 -29.38
CA MET A 305 -18.50 7.45 -29.35
C MET A 305 -17.27 8.24 -29.74
N ALA A 306 -17.46 9.37 -30.39
CA ALA A 306 -16.42 10.38 -30.61
C ALA A 306 -16.58 11.50 -29.57
N TYR A 307 -15.50 12.02 -29.00
CA TYR A 307 -15.53 13.13 -28.04
C TYR A 307 -14.31 14.04 -28.20
N LEU A 308 -14.38 15.27 -27.70
CA LEU A 308 -13.20 16.14 -27.59
C LEU A 308 -12.50 15.91 -26.26
N GLY A 309 -11.19 15.69 -26.33
CA GLY A 309 -10.33 15.63 -25.15
C GLY A 309 -9.16 16.59 -25.26
N PRO A 310 -8.25 16.58 -24.28
CA PRO A 310 -7.02 17.35 -24.36
C PRO A 310 -6.10 16.78 -25.45
N ALA A 311 -5.28 17.67 -26.04
CA ALA A 311 -4.28 17.28 -27.05
C ALA A 311 -3.16 16.40 -26.50
N GLN A 312 -2.80 16.64 -25.23
CA GLN A 312 -1.83 15.84 -24.51
C GLN A 312 -2.40 15.58 -23.12
N ASN A 313 -2.46 14.31 -22.73
CA ASN A 313 -2.74 13.97 -21.35
C ASN A 313 -1.52 14.39 -20.51
N PRO A 314 -1.70 15.25 -19.50
CA PRO A 314 -0.59 15.64 -18.64
C PRO A 314 0.02 14.40 -17.97
N VAL A 315 1.35 14.34 -17.96
CA VAL A 315 2.08 13.28 -17.27
C VAL A 315 2.13 13.62 -15.78
N GLY A 316 1.51 12.81 -14.94
CA GLY A 316 1.62 12.93 -13.48
C GLY A 316 0.29 13.00 -12.73
N PRO A 317 -0.65 13.91 -13.09
CA PRO A 317 -1.94 13.95 -12.43
C PRO A 317 -2.90 12.92 -13.02
N ASP A 318 -3.54 12.16 -12.15
CA ASP A 318 -4.78 11.47 -12.48
C ASP A 318 -5.93 12.46 -12.32
N TYR A 319 -6.90 12.39 -13.22
CA TYR A 319 -8.00 13.35 -13.23
C TYR A 319 -9.31 12.72 -13.66
N ARG A 320 -10.39 13.30 -13.17
CA ARG A 320 -11.75 13.04 -13.64
C ARG A 320 -12.25 14.25 -14.38
N ALA A 321 -12.66 14.08 -15.63
CA ALA A 321 -13.14 15.17 -16.46
C ALA A 321 -14.47 14.85 -17.14
N GLU A 322 -15.20 15.92 -17.48
CA GLU A 322 -16.40 15.85 -18.29
C GLU A 322 -16.12 16.28 -19.73
N ALA A 323 -16.68 15.52 -20.68
CA ALA A 323 -16.63 15.87 -22.09
C ALA A 323 -17.98 15.69 -22.78
N LEU A 324 -18.19 16.40 -23.89
CA LEU A 324 -19.30 16.12 -24.81
C LEU A 324 -18.86 15.09 -25.85
N ALA A 325 -19.73 14.13 -26.10
CA ALA A 325 -19.54 13.05 -27.06
C ALA A 325 -20.72 12.96 -28.04
N MET A 326 -20.46 12.38 -29.21
CA MET A 326 -21.46 12.05 -30.21
C MET A 326 -21.42 10.56 -30.48
N TYR A 327 -22.59 9.95 -30.53
CA TYR A 327 -22.79 8.58 -30.96
C TYR A 327 -23.79 8.55 -32.10
N THR A 328 -23.41 7.95 -33.21
CA THR A 328 -24.29 7.75 -34.35
C THR A 328 -24.37 6.27 -34.65
N GLN A 329 -25.58 5.78 -34.86
CA GLN A 329 -25.85 4.43 -35.34
C GLN A 329 -26.60 4.51 -36.67
N CYS A 330 -26.28 3.62 -37.59
CA CYS A 330 -26.86 3.59 -38.91
C CYS A 330 -27.27 2.16 -39.29
N SER A 331 -28.33 2.05 -40.07
CA SER A 331 -28.78 0.81 -40.69
C SER A 331 -28.98 1.00 -42.19
N GLN A 332 -28.63 -0.01 -42.97
CA GLN A 332 -28.84 -0.02 -44.40
C GLN A 332 -30.33 -0.16 -44.73
N ILE A 333 -30.85 0.73 -45.57
CA ILE A 333 -32.26 0.76 -45.96
C ILE A 333 -32.47 0.76 -47.48
N GLY A 334 -31.41 0.59 -48.28
CA GLY A 334 -31.50 0.63 -49.74
C GLY A 334 -32.60 -0.29 -50.31
N ARG A 335 -32.69 -1.53 -49.82
CA ARG A 335 -33.74 -2.47 -50.25
C ARG A 335 -35.14 -2.02 -49.80
N HIS A 336 -35.24 -1.45 -48.61
CA HIS A 336 -36.53 -0.98 -48.07
C HIS A 336 -37.06 0.23 -48.85
N CYS A 337 -36.14 1.06 -49.34
CA CYS A 337 -36.43 2.23 -50.16
C CYS A 337 -36.60 1.94 -51.65
N ASP A 338 -36.66 0.66 -52.03
CA ASP A 338 -36.69 0.24 -53.43
C ASP A 338 -35.59 0.90 -54.28
N LEU A 339 -34.36 0.98 -53.75
CA LEU A 339 -33.22 1.46 -54.52
C LEU A 339 -32.91 0.43 -55.62
N HIS A 340 -32.97 0.86 -56.88
CA HIS A 340 -32.72 -0.01 -58.02
C HIS A 340 -32.12 0.74 -59.21
N THR A 341 -31.64 -0.02 -60.20
CA THR A 341 -31.18 0.52 -61.48
C THR A 341 -32.33 0.59 -62.48
N GLU A 342 -32.51 1.75 -63.11
CA GLU A 342 -33.39 1.91 -64.27
C GLU A 342 -32.58 2.10 -65.57
N ALA A 343 -33.27 2.20 -66.71
CA ALA A 343 -32.63 2.39 -68.00
C ALA A 343 -31.78 3.68 -68.05
N GLY A 344 -30.52 3.55 -68.46
CA GLY A 344 -29.57 4.66 -68.51
C GLY A 344 -28.75 4.77 -67.23
N SER A 345 -28.68 5.99 -66.66
CA SER A 345 -27.90 6.29 -65.45
C SER A 345 -28.77 6.55 -64.21
N LEU A 346 -30.08 6.30 -64.29
CA LEU A 346 -31.06 6.59 -63.24
C LEU A 346 -31.00 5.56 -62.11
N LEU A 347 -31.11 6.05 -60.87
CA LEU A 347 -31.06 5.27 -59.64
C LEU A 347 -32.15 5.76 -58.68
N PRO A 348 -33.44 5.58 -59.02
CA PRO A 348 -34.53 6.04 -58.19
C PRO A 348 -34.59 5.28 -56.86
N PHE A 349 -35.09 5.96 -55.84
CA PHE A 349 -35.47 5.38 -54.55
C PHE A 349 -36.65 6.13 -53.96
N GLN A 350 -37.46 5.42 -53.18
CA GLN A 350 -38.58 5.98 -52.42
C GLN A 350 -38.69 5.26 -51.08
N CYS A 351 -38.15 5.88 -50.02
CA CYS A 351 -38.31 5.38 -48.65
C CYS A 351 -39.64 5.81 -48.05
N THR A 352 -39.96 7.10 -48.20
CA THR A 352 -41.17 7.76 -47.69
C THR A 352 -41.56 8.91 -48.62
N ASP A 353 -42.70 9.54 -48.36
CA ASP A 353 -43.12 10.77 -49.05
C ASP A 353 -42.18 11.96 -48.78
N ALA A 354 -41.35 11.88 -47.74
CA ALA A 354 -40.39 12.92 -47.34
C ALA A 354 -38.93 12.54 -47.59
N PHE A 355 -38.64 11.29 -47.98
CA PHE A 355 -37.31 10.81 -48.34
C PHE A 355 -37.37 9.95 -49.60
N TYR A 356 -37.18 10.61 -50.74
CA TYR A 356 -37.21 10.00 -52.06
C TYR A 356 -36.27 10.75 -53.01
N GLY A 357 -35.94 10.15 -54.14
CA GLY A 357 -35.08 10.81 -55.11
C GLY A 357 -34.50 9.88 -56.16
N ASP A 358 -33.48 10.37 -56.86
CA ASP A 358 -32.66 9.60 -57.80
C ASP A 358 -31.19 9.88 -57.51
N LEU A 359 -30.38 8.84 -57.29
CA LEU A 359 -28.94 9.00 -57.00
C LEU A 359 -28.09 9.15 -58.27
N GLY A 360 -28.65 8.76 -59.40
CA GLY A 360 -28.07 8.83 -60.74
C GLY A 360 -27.99 10.24 -61.28
N ILE A 361 -29.05 11.02 -61.02
CA ILE A 361 -29.13 12.47 -61.16
C ILE A 361 -29.51 12.98 -59.77
N PRO A 362 -28.54 13.23 -58.87
CA PRO A 362 -28.79 13.41 -57.45
C PRO A 362 -29.80 14.53 -57.21
N ASN A 363 -31.05 14.11 -57.07
CA ASN A 363 -32.24 14.91 -56.86
C ASN A 363 -32.93 14.30 -55.65
N ILE A 364 -32.74 14.91 -54.50
CA ILE A 364 -33.21 14.39 -53.21
C ILE A 364 -34.35 15.28 -52.76
N ASN A 365 -35.51 14.68 -52.49
CA ASN A 365 -36.73 15.38 -52.09
C ASN A 365 -37.17 16.48 -53.09
N GLY A 366 -36.83 16.33 -54.38
CA GLY A 366 -37.14 17.33 -55.41
C GLY A 366 -36.10 18.44 -55.57
N GLU A 367 -34.97 18.40 -54.85
CA GLU A 367 -33.88 19.37 -54.95
C GLU A 367 -32.69 18.82 -55.76
N GLU A 368 -32.32 19.52 -56.84
CA GLU A 368 -31.20 19.17 -57.74
C GLU A 368 -29.82 19.72 -57.27
N ALA A 369 -29.83 20.62 -56.28
CA ALA A 369 -28.64 21.23 -55.75
C ALA A 369 -28.75 21.35 -54.22
N ASP A 370 -27.61 21.32 -53.55
CA ASP A 370 -27.53 21.63 -52.13
C ASP A 370 -27.97 23.09 -51.92
N GLY A 371 -29.15 23.29 -51.32
CA GLY A 371 -29.70 24.62 -51.06
C GLY A 371 -28.82 25.53 -50.19
N VAL A 372 -27.84 24.98 -49.47
CA VAL A 372 -26.91 25.74 -48.62
C VAL A 372 -25.67 26.17 -49.40
N THR A 373 -25.12 25.32 -50.26
CA THR A 373 -23.86 25.61 -50.99
C THR A 373 -24.06 26.03 -52.45
N GLY A 374 -25.25 25.86 -53.02
CA GLY A 374 -25.53 26.12 -54.43
C GLY A 374 -24.75 25.21 -55.39
N LEU A 375 -24.08 24.17 -54.87
CA LEU A 375 -23.32 23.20 -55.63
C LEU A 375 -24.20 21.97 -55.92
N ALA A 376 -24.05 21.41 -57.12
CA ALA A 376 -24.66 20.12 -57.44
C ALA A 376 -24.27 19.07 -56.39
N LEU A 377 -25.24 18.29 -55.94
CA LEU A 377 -25.03 17.10 -55.15
C LEU A 377 -24.11 16.17 -55.97
N ARG A 378 -22.94 15.74 -55.45
CA ARG A 378 -21.95 15.03 -56.29
C ARG A 378 -21.92 13.53 -56.04
N SER A 379 -21.74 13.08 -54.80
CA SER A 379 -21.52 11.65 -54.54
C SER A 379 -22.09 11.15 -53.22
N ALA A 380 -22.39 12.02 -52.27
CA ALA A 380 -23.06 11.67 -51.02
C ALA A 380 -23.71 12.89 -50.37
N GLY A 381 -24.66 12.65 -49.46
CA GLY A 381 -25.32 13.70 -48.70
C GLY A 381 -26.16 13.17 -47.55
N ILE A 382 -26.69 14.11 -46.77
CA ILE A 382 -27.51 13.86 -45.60
C ILE A 382 -28.75 14.75 -45.60
N VAL A 383 -29.84 14.26 -45.02
CA VAL A 383 -31.08 15.02 -44.79
C VAL A 383 -31.56 14.75 -43.37
N PHE A 384 -31.97 15.78 -42.64
CA PHE A 384 -32.44 15.67 -41.26
C PHE A 384 -33.96 15.51 -41.17
N TYR A 385 -34.40 14.67 -40.23
CA TYR A 385 -35.80 14.32 -39.98
C TYR A 385 -36.15 14.44 -38.50
N GLN A 386 -37.45 14.57 -38.21
CA GLN A 386 -37.98 14.65 -36.84
C GLN A 386 -38.26 13.29 -36.23
N ASP A 387 -38.38 12.25 -37.06
CA ASP A 387 -38.78 10.90 -36.67
C ASP A 387 -37.86 9.83 -37.24
N THR A 388 -37.79 8.69 -36.55
CA THR A 388 -37.00 7.52 -36.97
C THR A 388 -37.45 6.91 -38.30
N ALA A 389 -38.70 7.15 -38.71
CA ALA A 389 -39.26 6.63 -39.95
C ALA A 389 -38.97 7.53 -41.15
N LEU A 390 -38.27 8.67 -40.96
CA LEU A 390 -37.90 9.61 -42.03
C LEU A 390 -39.13 10.18 -42.77
N THR A 391 -40.23 10.45 -42.05
CA THR A 391 -41.49 10.92 -42.64
C THR A 391 -41.70 12.43 -42.55
N GLN A 392 -40.98 13.10 -41.64
CA GLN A 392 -41.10 14.54 -41.42
C GLN A 392 -39.73 15.22 -41.49
N LEU A 393 -39.56 16.12 -42.46
CA LEU A 393 -38.33 16.90 -42.58
C LEU A 393 -38.12 17.76 -41.32
N ALA A 394 -36.87 17.88 -40.91
CA ALA A 394 -36.53 18.68 -39.73
C ALA A 394 -36.81 20.18 -39.95
N ASN A 395 -36.75 20.66 -41.20
CA ASN A 395 -37.13 22.01 -41.58
C ASN A 395 -38.61 22.04 -42.02
N LEU A 396 -39.49 22.62 -41.21
CA LEU A 396 -40.84 22.95 -41.66
C LEU A 396 -40.76 24.30 -42.36
N SER A 397 -41.04 24.32 -43.66
CA SER A 397 -41.14 25.59 -44.38
C SER A 397 -42.17 26.49 -43.70
N SER A 398 -41.85 27.78 -43.68
CA SER A 398 -42.58 28.90 -43.07
C SER A 398 -44.03 29.09 -43.55
N GLY A 399 -44.56 28.18 -44.39
CA GLY A 399 -45.96 28.10 -44.77
C GLY A 399 -46.87 27.34 -43.79
N SER A 400 -46.31 26.68 -42.77
CA SER A 400 -47.06 25.89 -41.77
C SER A 400 -47.52 26.68 -40.54
N GLY A 401 -47.14 27.95 -40.42
CA GLY A 401 -47.52 28.82 -39.29
C GLY A 401 -46.78 28.54 -37.97
N SER A 402 -46.00 27.45 -37.87
CA SER A 402 -45.05 27.23 -36.77
C SER A 402 -43.71 27.85 -37.12
N GLY A 403 -43.27 28.87 -36.40
CA GLY A 403 -41.98 29.54 -36.59
C GLY A 403 -40.74 28.73 -36.17
N GLU A 404 -40.82 27.40 -36.15
CA GLU A 404 -39.74 26.52 -35.70
C GLU A 404 -38.87 26.01 -36.86
N SER A 405 -37.60 26.35 -36.83
CA SER A 405 -36.56 25.83 -37.74
C SER A 405 -35.74 24.71 -37.06
N PHE A 406 -34.88 24.01 -37.83
CA PHE A 406 -33.93 23.05 -37.26
C PHE A 406 -33.13 23.65 -36.10
N LEU A 407 -32.66 24.89 -36.24
CA LEU A 407 -31.81 25.56 -35.26
C LEU A 407 -32.53 25.92 -33.97
N THR A 408 -33.83 26.20 -34.05
CA THR A 408 -34.63 26.65 -32.89
C THR A 408 -35.33 25.49 -32.18
N ARG A 409 -35.23 24.26 -32.71
CA ARG A 409 -35.80 23.06 -32.09
C ARG A 409 -34.71 22.32 -31.32
N ALA A 410 -34.79 22.34 -29.99
CA ALA A 410 -33.96 21.50 -29.14
C ALA A 410 -34.37 20.03 -29.25
N ALA A 411 -33.53 19.20 -29.87
CA ALA A 411 -33.79 17.77 -30.07
C ALA A 411 -32.52 16.93 -29.85
N ASN A 412 -32.69 15.79 -29.20
CA ASN A 412 -31.66 14.76 -29.04
C ASN A 412 -32.40 13.45 -28.73
N PRO A 413 -32.31 12.40 -29.57
CA PRO A 413 -31.50 12.27 -30.79
C PRO A 413 -32.02 13.05 -32.01
N HIS A 414 -31.18 13.16 -33.04
CA HIS A 414 -31.54 13.59 -34.40
C HIS A 414 -31.58 12.39 -35.36
N TYR A 415 -32.49 12.41 -36.32
CA TYR A 415 -32.64 11.36 -37.32
C TYR A 415 -32.18 11.85 -38.69
N ILE A 416 -31.43 11.01 -39.40
CA ILE A 416 -30.70 11.40 -40.60
C ILE A 416 -30.90 10.34 -41.68
N GLY A 417 -31.43 10.75 -42.82
CA GLY A 417 -31.39 9.97 -44.05
C GLY A 417 -30.08 10.26 -44.78
N VAL A 418 -29.32 9.23 -45.10
CA VAL A 418 -28.02 9.33 -45.76
C VAL A 418 -28.10 8.65 -47.11
N TRP A 419 -27.51 9.24 -48.12
CA TRP A 419 -27.40 8.64 -49.43
C TRP A 419 -25.98 8.78 -49.97
N ALA A 420 -25.57 7.80 -50.78
CA ALA A 420 -24.32 7.88 -51.50
C ALA A 420 -24.39 7.14 -52.84
N LYS A 421 -23.70 7.71 -53.83
CA LYS A 421 -23.30 7.09 -55.08
C LYS A 421 -21.80 7.33 -55.22
N VAL A 422 -21.02 6.30 -54.92
CA VAL A 422 -19.56 6.37 -55.02
C VAL A 422 -19.09 5.70 -56.29
N GLU A 423 -18.07 6.28 -56.92
CA GLU A 423 -17.45 5.75 -58.14
C GLU A 423 -16.41 4.65 -57.82
N LEU A 424 -16.79 3.70 -56.96
CA LEU A 424 -15.99 2.57 -56.51
C LEU A 424 -16.74 1.26 -56.79
N PRO A 425 -16.07 0.20 -57.25
CA PRO A 425 -16.73 -1.06 -57.53
C PRO A 425 -17.31 -1.69 -56.25
N ALA A 426 -18.56 -2.13 -56.28
CA ALA A 426 -19.11 -2.96 -55.23
C ALA A 426 -18.68 -4.42 -55.41
N THR A 427 -18.56 -5.13 -54.30
CA THR A 427 -18.30 -6.57 -54.25
C THR A 427 -19.60 -7.37 -54.25
N GLU A 428 -19.53 -8.64 -54.65
CA GLU A 428 -20.68 -9.56 -54.61
C GLU A 428 -21.29 -9.69 -53.21
N ARG A 429 -20.49 -9.53 -52.15
CA ARG A 429 -20.97 -9.57 -50.76
C ARG A 429 -21.77 -8.33 -50.38
N GLN A 430 -21.39 -7.15 -50.88
CA GLN A 430 -22.10 -5.91 -50.62
C GLN A 430 -23.48 -5.89 -51.28
N THR A 431 -23.62 -6.50 -52.46
CA THR A 431 -24.88 -6.52 -53.20
C THR A 431 -25.79 -7.68 -52.82
N ALA A 432 -25.28 -8.67 -52.07
CA ALA A 432 -26.00 -9.91 -51.76
C ALA A 432 -27.31 -9.72 -50.97
N ASP A 433 -27.40 -8.67 -50.14
CA ASP A 433 -28.59 -8.38 -49.32
C ASP A 433 -29.61 -7.46 -50.03
N GLY A 434 -29.23 -6.91 -51.20
CA GLY A 434 -30.02 -5.97 -51.99
C GLY A 434 -30.01 -4.53 -51.48
N ASN A 435 -29.22 -4.19 -50.45
CA ASN A 435 -29.12 -2.83 -49.93
C ASN A 435 -28.13 -1.94 -50.69
N VAL A 436 -27.17 -2.56 -51.38
CA VAL A 436 -26.22 -1.87 -52.25
C VAL A 436 -26.52 -2.22 -53.70
N VAL A 437 -26.61 -1.21 -54.54
CA VAL A 437 -26.88 -1.34 -55.98
C VAL A 437 -25.66 -0.93 -56.79
N VAL A 438 -25.39 -1.66 -57.87
CA VAL A 438 -24.33 -1.36 -58.84
C VAL A 438 -24.97 -0.73 -60.08
N PRO A 439 -24.74 0.57 -60.33
CA PRO A 439 -25.24 1.25 -61.53
C PRO A 439 -24.65 0.65 -62.81
N GLY A 440 -25.36 0.80 -63.94
CA GLY A 440 -24.89 0.31 -65.25
C GLY A 440 -23.57 0.94 -65.74
N HIS A 441 -23.18 2.09 -65.19
CA HIS A 441 -21.92 2.77 -65.47
C HIS A 441 -20.81 2.49 -64.45
N GLY A 442 -21.05 1.57 -63.51
CA GLY A 442 -20.14 1.27 -62.39
C GLY A 442 -20.45 2.09 -61.14
N GLY A 443 -19.69 1.83 -60.09
CA GLY A 443 -19.89 2.43 -58.77
C GLY A 443 -20.72 1.57 -57.81
N ALA A 444 -20.97 2.11 -56.63
CA ALA A 444 -21.82 1.54 -55.60
C ALA A 444 -22.77 2.62 -55.07
N SER A 445 -24.04 2.27 -54.92
CA SER A 445 -25.08 3.17 -54.42
C SER A 445 -25.79 2.54 -53.24
N TRP A 446 -25.99 3.33 -52.18
CA TRP A 446 -26.59 2.86 -50.93
C TRP A 446 -27.25 4.00 -50.17
N ILE A 447 -28.16 3.63 -49.25
CA ILE A 447 -28.96 4.54 -48.44
C ILE A 447 -28.96 4.05 -47.00
N LEU A 448 -28.74 4.95 -46.05
CA LEU A 448 -28.77 4.65 -44.60
C LEU A 448 -29.90 5.42 -43.91
N ASN A 449 -30.46 4.78 -42.89
CA ASN A 449 -31.23 5.41 -41.84
C ASN A 449 -30.34 5.49 -40.60
N CYS A 450 -30.09 6.70 -40.11
CA CYS A 450 -29.19 6.94 -39.00
C CYS A 450 -29.88 7.72 -37.86
N SER A 451 -29.45 7.47 -36.63
CA SER A 451 -29.77 8.30 -35.47
C SER A 451 -28.49 8.77 -34.81
N ALA A 452 -28.33 10.08 -34.68
CA ALA A 452 -27.19 10.74 -34.03
C ALA A 452 -27.63 11.32 -32.69
N ALA A 453 -26.95 10.94 -31.61
CA ALA A 453 -27.25 11.34 -30.25
C ALA A 453 -26.03 11.94 -29.55
N ALA A 454 -26.23 13.09 -28.91
CA ALA A 454 -25.23 13.71 -28.07
C ALA A 454 -25.25 13.11 -26.65
N TYR A 455 -24.07 12.91 -26.07
CA TYR A 455 -23.88 12.41 -24.72
C TYR A 455 -22.95 13.34 -23.94
N GLN A 456 -23.17 13.42 -22.63
CA GLN A 456 -22.20 13.94 -21.68
C GLN A 456 -21.48 12.74 -21.06
N ILE A 457 -20.16 12.69 -21.23
CA ILE A 457 -19.34 11.62 -20.69
C ILE A 457 -18.55 12.13 -19.49
N LYS A 458 -18.43 11.29 -18.45
CA LYS A 458 -17.52 11.46 -17.33
C LYS A 458 -16.47 10.37 -17.44
N HIS A 459 -15.20 10.74 -17.46
CA HIS A 459 -14.11 9.79 -17.63
C HIS A 459 -12.98 10.03 -16.63
N ASP A 460 -12.38 8.93 -16.20
CA ASP A 460 -11.27 8.87 -15.26
C ASP A 460 -10.02 8.52 -16.05
N ASN A 461 -9.11 9.49 -16.16
CA ASN A 461 -7.82 9.29 -16.77
C ASN A 461 -6.80 8.96 -15.68
N ILE A 462 -6.37 7.71 -15.68
CA ILE A 462 -5.48 7.13 -14.69
C ILE A 462 -4.25 6.63 -15.47
N ASN A 463 -3.08 7.18 -15.14
CA ASN A 463 -1.80 6.85 -15.80
C ASN A 463 -1.79 7.11 -17.31
N GLY A 464 -2.45 8.19 -17.74
CA GLY A 464 -2.54 8.57 -19.16
C GLY A 464 -3.52 7.76 -19.99
N SER A 465 -4.30 6.87 -19.37
CA SER A 465 -5.33 6.04 -20.01
C SER A 465 -6.69 6.20 -19.33
N ILE A 466 -7.77 6.12 -20.11
CA ILE A 466 -9.13 6.10 -19.55
C ILE A 466 -9.41 4.72 -18.97
N GLN A 467 -9.64 4.63 -17.66
CA GLN A 467 -9.95 3.37 -16.97
C GLN A 467 -11.46 3.20 -16.76
N HIS A 468 -12.14 4.28 -16.35
CA HIS A 468 -13.57 4.29 -16.12
C HIS A 468 -14.21 5.43 -16.91
N ALA A 469 -15.32 5.14 -17.57
CA ALA A 469 -16.11 6.16 -18.24
C ALA A 469 -17.60 5.83 -18.15
N THR A 470 -18.42 6.85 -17.98
CA THR A 470 -19.89 6.77 -17.99
C THR A 470 -20.43 7.76 -19.01
N ALA A 471 -21.56 7.43 -19.63
CA ALA A 471 -22.19 8.25 -20.65
C ALA A 471 -23.68 8.47 -20.34
N GLU A 472 -24.08 9.73 -20.22
CA GLU A 472 -25.47 10.13 -20.05
C GLU A 472 -25.93 10.89 -21.29
N MET A 473 -27.16 10.66 -21.75
CA MET A 473 -27.67 11.36 -22.93
C MET A 473 -27.80 12.86 -22.61
N ALA A 474 -27.21 13.71 -23.46
CA ALA A 474 -27.25 15.15 -23.28
C ALA A 474 -28.66 15.71 -23.57
N ASN A 475 -28.90 16.95 -23.18
CA ASN A 475 -30.17 17.62 -23.47
C ASN A 475 -30.37 17.88 -24.99
N GLY A 476 -31.61 18.22 -25.37
CA GLY A 476 -31.96 18.51 -26.76
C GLY A 476 -31.18 19.68 -27.36
N SER A 477 -30.89 20.70 -26.56
CA SER A 477 -30.14 21.89 -26.99
C SER A 477 -28.73 21.52 -27.45
N VAL A 478 -28.01 20.70 -26.68
CA VAL A 478 -26.68 20.19 -27.03
C VAL A 478 -26.76 19.31 -28.28
N GLY A 479 -27.76 18.43 -28.38
CA GLY A 479 -27.97 17.60 -29.57
C GLY A 479 -28.10 18.43 -30.85
N THR A 480 -28.91 19.48 -30.82
CA THR A 480 -29.08 20.38 -31.98
C THR A 480 -27.83 21.20 -32.26
N ILE A 481 -27.15 21.75 -31.25
CA ILE A 481 -25.90 22.49 -31.43
C ILE A 481 -24.84 21.62 -32.14
N LEU A 482 -24.62 20.39 -31.68
CA LEU A 482 -23.58 19.53 -32.25
C LEU A 482 -23.88 19.08 -33.69
N ASN A 483 -25.16 19.04 -34.09
CA ASN A 483 -25.56 18.65 -35.44
C ASN A 483 -25.71 19.85 -36.41
N ALA A 484 -25.83 21.07 -35.90
CA ALA A 484 -26.11 22.26 -36.70
C ALA A 484 -25.05 22.54 -37.78
N ALA A 485 -23.77 22.32 -37.51
CA ALA A 485 -22.74 22.53 -38.52
C ALA A 485 -22.87 21.57 -39.71
N ASN A 486 -23.24 20.31 -39.45
CA ASN A 486 -23.51 19.33 -40.51
C ASN A 486 -24.81 19.65 -41.26
N TYR A 487 -25.83 20.17 -40.57
CA TYR A 487 -27.05 20.67 -41.21
C TYR A 487 -26.77 21.78 -42.23
N TYR A 488 -25.83 22.68 -41.95
CA TYR A 488 -25.37 23.71 -42.90
C TYR A 488 -24.29 23.22 -43.89
N GLY A 489 -24.01 21.92 -43.94
CA GLY A 489 -23.10 21.35 -44.94
C GLY A 489 -21.61 21.62 -44.70
N PHE A 490 -21.20 22.16 -43.54
CA PHE A 490 -19.78 22.40 -43.25
C PHE A 490 -18.95 21.11 -43.20
N GLY A 491 -19.58 19.97 -42.90
CA GLY A 491 -18.96 18.64 -42.91
C GLY A 491 -19.01 17.92 -44.26
N LYS A 492 -19.60 18.50 -45.32
CA LYS A 492 -19.91 17.83 -46.59
C LYS A 492 -18.72 17.07 -47.18
N VAL A 493 -17.55 17.71 -47.30
CA VAL A 493 -16.35 17.08 -47.87
C VAL A 493 -15.86 15.91 -47.02
N ALA A 494 -15.91 16.02 -45.69
CA ALA A 494 -15.51 14.96 -44.77
C ALA A 494 -16.48 13.78 -44.84
N LEU A 495 -17.79 14.04 -44.89
CA LEU A 495 -18.83 13.02 -45.00
C LEU A 495 -18.86 12.34 -46.38
N GLU A 496 -18.56 13.06 -47.45
CA GLU A 496 -18.37 12.48 -48.78
C GLU A 496 -17.15 11.56 -48.79
N THR A 497 -16.02 12.00 -48.22
CA THR A 497 -14.83 11.15 -48.06
C THR A 497 -15.14 9.92 -47.22
N ALA A 498 -15.93 10.07 -46.16
CA ALA A 498 -16.39 8.95 -45.34
C ALA A 498 -17.26 7.96 -46.11
N ALA A 499 -18.11 8.42 -47.03
CA ALA A 499 -18.90 7.54 -47.89
C ALA A 499 -18.01 6.69 -48.82
N TYR A 500 -16.95 7.29 -49.41
CA TYR A 500 -15.96 6.55 -50.19
C TYR A 500 -15.21 5.51 -49.33
N ALA A 501 -14.80 5.88 -48.11
CA ALA A 501 -14.12 4.97 -47.20
C ALA A 501 -15.02 3.82 -46.72
N ALA A 502 -16.26 4.12 -46.33
CA ALA A 502 -17.25 3.14 -45.91
C ALA A 502 -17.55 2.11 -47.01
N SER A 503 -17.58 2.55 -48.26
CA SER A 503 -17.84 1.69 -49.42
C SER A 503 -16.73 0.67 -49.71
N GLN A 504 -15.58 0.74 -49.02
CA GLN A 504 -14.52 -0.28 -49.10
C GLN A 504 -14.79 -1.51 -48.22
N TYR A 505 -15.77 -1.44 -47.30
CA TYR A 505 -16.12 -2.58 -46.45
C TYR A 505 -17.04 -3.55 -47.17
N ASN A 506 -16.68 -4.84 -47.18
CA ASN A 506 -17.46 -5.90 -47.82
C ASN A 506 -18.80 -6.21 -47.13
N ASP A 507 -18.97 -5.78 -45.88
CA ASP A 507 -20.15 -6.01 -45.06
C ASP A 507 -20.96 -4.72 -44.99
N THR A 508 -22.24 -4.80 -45.34
CA THR A 508 -23.12 -3.63 -45.47
C THR A 508 -23.40 -2.96 -44.13
N GLN A 509 -23.41 -3.71 -43.02
CA GLN A 509 -23.51 -3.14 -41.68
C GLN A 509 -22.21 -2.45 -41.27
N LYS A 510 -21.05 -3.06 -41.50
CA LYS A 510 -19.74 -2.39 -41.24
C LYS A 510 -19.55 -1.12 -42.06
N MET A 511 -20.09 -1.08 -43.28
CA MET A 511 -20.17 0.14 -44.08
C MET A 511 -21.01 1.21 -43.37
N ALA A 512 -22.19 0.85 -42.88
CA ALA A 512 -23.05 1.76 -42.09
C ALA A 512 -22.34 2.26 -40.82
N ASP A 513 -21.74 1.35 -40.04
CA ASP A 513 -21.04 1.65 -38.78
C ASP A 513 -19.83 2.57 -39.03
N SER A 514 -19.07 2.32 -40.10
CA SER A 514 -17.92 3.15 -40.48
C SER A 514 -18.33 4.58 -40.83
N TRP A 515 -19.41 4.75 -41.60
CA TRP A 515 -19.94 6.08 -41.91
C TRP A 515 -20.51 6.76 -40.66
N ALA A 516 -21.20 6.02 -39.78
CA ALA A 516 -21.77 6.54 -38.53
C ALA A 516 -20.67 7.08 -37.59
N MET A 517 -19.54 6.37 -37.48
CA MET A 517 -18.40 6.83 -36.70
C MET A 517 -17.80 8.11 -37.28
N ALA A 518 -17.64 8.17 -38.62
CA ALA A 518 -17.15 9.38 -39.28
C ALA A 518 -18.08 10.58 -39.09
N TYR A 519 -19.41 10.37 -39.10
CA TYR A 519 -20.38 11.40 -38.78
C TYR A 519 -20.22 11.91 -37.34
N SER A 520 -20.06 10.99 -36.38
CA SER A 520 -19.85 11.34 -34.98
C SER A 520 -18.60 12.19 -34.79
N SER A 521 -17.48 11.78 -35.40
CA SER A 521 -16.23 12.55 -35.40
C SER A 521 -16.37 13.90 -36.07
N ALA A 522 -17.07 13.98 -37.22
CA ALA A 522 -17.30 15.24 -37.93
C ALA A 522 -18.15 16.22 -37.11
N ALA A 523 -19.24 15.76 -36.48
CA ALA A 523 -20.10 16.60 -35.64
C ALA A 523 -19.32 17.22 -34.47
N ILE A 524 -18.51 16.40 -33.80
CA ILE A 524 -17.66 16.83 -32.68
C ILE A 524 -16.54 17.76 -33.15
N ALA A 525 -15.89 17.44 -34.27
CA ALA A 525 -14.84 18.29 -34.86
C ALA A 525 -15.36 19.66 -35.27
N LEU A 526 -16.52 19.72 -35.94
CA LEU A 526 -17.13 20.99 -36.36
C LEU A 526 -17.55 21.86 -35.18
N SER A 527 -17.90 21.23 -34.05
CA SER A 527 -18.28 21.93 -32.83
C SER A 527 -17.08 22.36 -31.98
N SER A 528 -15.86 21.92 -32.29
CA SER A 528 -14.65 22.23 -31.51
C SER A 528 -14.35 23.73 -31.40
N GLY A 529 -14.73 24.51 -32.41
CA GLY A 529 -14.52 25.95 -32.45
C GLY A 529 -15.30 26.73 -31.38
N ILE A 530 -16.35 26.12 -30.82
CA ILE A 530 -17.21 26.71 -29.79
C ILE A 530 -17.08 26.00 -28.45
N MET A 531 -16.26 24.95 -28.33
CA MET A 531 -16.01 24.27 -27.06
C MET A 531 -14.86 24.92 -26.31
N ALA A 532 -14.97 24.95 -24.98
CA ALA A 532 -13.95 25.44 -24.07
C ALA A 532 -13.49 24.33 -23.12
N GLY A 533 -12.27 24.49 -22.60
CA GLY A 533 -11.77 23.67 -21.49
C GLY A 533 -12.66 23.83 -20.27
N ARG A 534 -12.99 22.71 -19.61
CA ARG A 534 -13.71 22.69 -18.33
C ARG A 534 -12.77 22.19 -17.25
N THR A 535 -12.81 22.87 -16.10
CA THR A 535 -12.06 22.45 -14.91
C THR A 535 -12.43 21.02 -14.55
N ASP A 536 -11.42 20.25 -14.17
CA ASP A 536 -11.59 18.85 -13.81
C ASP A 536 -12.48 18.72 -12.57
N LEU A 537 -13.21 17.60 -12.47
CA LEU A 537 -14.08 17.31 -11.33
C LEU A 537 -13.26 16.92 -10.10
N GLU A 538 -12.20 16.13 -10.32
CA GLU A 538 -11.28 15.65 -9.30
C GLU A 538 -9.88 15.59 -9.93
N GLU A 539 -8.86 15.96 -9.17
CA GLU A 539 -7.45 15.81 -9.54
C GLU A 539 -6.67 15.16 -8.40
N GLN A 540 -5.72 14.32 -8.77
CA GLN A 540 -4.86 13.61 -7.85
C GLN A 540 -3.44 13.57 -8.41
N GLN A 541 -2.43 13.85 -7.59
CA GLN A 541 -1.05 13.58 -7.96
C GLN A 541 -0.56 12.30 -7.31
N ARG A 542 0.04 11.42 -8.11
CA ARG A 542 0.76 10.26 -7.59
C ARG A 542 2.12 10.66 -7.05
N SER A 543 2.46 10.10 -5.89
CA SER A 543 3.80 10.14 -5.36
C SER A 543 4.23 8.75 -4.93
N THR A 544 5.41 8.32 -5.36
CA THR A 544 6.03 7.08 -4.86
C THR A 544 6.74 7.39 -3.56
N LYS A 545 6.36 6.72 -2.48
CA LYS A 545 7.03 6.85 -1.17
C LYS A 545 7.60 5.51 -0.75
N LEU A 546 8.86 5.52 -0.33
CA LEU A 546 9.51 4.36 0.25
C LEU A 546 9.05 4.23 1.70
N VAL A 547 8.30 3.16 2.00
CA VAL A 547 7.78 2.86 3.34
C VAL A 547 8.30 1.51 3.81
N SER A 548 8.37 1.33 5.12
CA SER A 548 8.77 0.06 5.72
C SER A 548 7.57 -0.85 5.89
N ARG A 549 7.65 -2.08 5.38
CA ARG A 549 6.68 -3.15 5.64
C ARG A 549 7.08 -3.87 6.92
N VAL A 550 6.30 -3.67 7.98
CA VAL A 550 6.52 -4.27 9.30
C VAL A 550 5.49 -5.39 9.54
N PRO A 551 5.88 -6.67 9.50
CA PRO A 551 4.97 -7.79 9.72
C PRO A 551 4.42 -7.82 11.15
N LYS A 552 3.10 -7.95 11.30
CA LYS A 552 2.41 -7.90 12.62
C LYS A 552 2.85 -9.05 13.55
N ALA A 553 2.95 -10.26 13.01
CA ALA A 553 3.23 -11.47 13.79
C ALA A 553 4.56 -11.43 14.58
N PRO A 554 5.75 -11.20 13.97
CA PRO A 554 7.00 -11.13 14.72
C PRO A 554 7.05 -9.92 15.66
N LEU A 555 6.47 -8.77 15.29
CA LEU A 555 6.41 -7.58 16.15
C LEU A 555 5.67 -7.87 17.47
N TYR A 556 4.44 -8.37 17.40
CA TYR A 556 3.66 -8.68 18.60
C TYR A 556 4.27 -9.83 19.40
N THR A 557 4.88 -10.81 18.74
CA THR A 557 5.57 -11.90 19.42
C THR A 557 6.76 -11.38 20.23
N LEU A 558 7.57 -10.47 19.67
CA LEU A 558 8.69 -9.86 20.37
C LEU A 558 8.23 -9.08 21.61
N VAL A 559 7.21 -8.24 21.45
CA VAL A 559 6.64 -7.45 22.56
C VAL A 559 6.08 -8.38 23.66
N CYS A 560 5.41 -9.47 23.27
CA CYS A 560 4.88 -10.46 24.20
C CYS A 560 6.00 -11.15 25.00
N LEU A 561 7.05 -11.64 24.34
CA LEU A 561 8.17 -12.31 24.99
C LEU A 561 8.93 -11.37 25.95
N ASN A 562 9.16 -10.12 25.55
CA ASN A 562 9.75 -9.10 26.43
C ASN A 562 8.90 -8.83 27.67
N THR A 563 7.58 -8.77 27.49
CA THR A 563 6.63 -8.58 28.60
C THR A 563 6.65 -9.77 29.55
N ILE A 564 6.66 -11.00 29.03
CA ILE A 564 6.76 -12.22 29.83
C ILE A 564 8.08 -12.24 30.61
N TYR A 565 9.20 -11.86 29.99
CA TYR A 565 10.52 -11.79 30.65
C TYR A 565 10.50 -10.81 31.82
N ALA A 566 9.96 -9.61 31.61
CA ALA A 566 9.83 -8.60 32.65
C ALA A 566 8.90 -9.06 33.79
N MET A 567 7.76 -9.69 33.46
CA MET A 567 6.81 -10.22 34.44
C MET A 567 7.43 -11.29 35.33
N LEU A 568 8.20 -12.23 34.76
CA LEU A 568 8.93 -13.23 35.54
C LEU A 568 9.96 -12.58 36.47
N GLY A 569 10.67 -11.54 36.01
CA GLY A 569 11.56 -10.74 36.85
C GLY A 569 10.85 -10.08 38.03
N ILE A 570 9.66 -9.51 37.81
CA ILE A 570 8.83 -8.92 38.87
C ILE A 570 8.37 -9.99 39.87
N VAL A 571 7.94 -11.17 39.38
CA VAL A 571 7.56 -12.29 40.25
C VAL A 571 8.72 -12.71 41.14
N LEU A 572 9.94 -12.85 40.59
CA LEU A 572 11.13 -13.13 41.38
C LEU A 572 11.45 -12.03 42.40
N ALA A 573 11.26 -10.76 42.05
CA ALA A 573 11.44 -9.65 42.97
C ALA A 573 10.44 -9.69 44.15
N VAL A 574 9.18 -10.04 43.89
CA VAL A 574 8.15 -10.23 44.93
C VAL A 574 8.51 -11.41 45.84
N LEU A 575 8.98 -12.52 45.27
CA LEU A 575 9.42 -13.69 46.04
C LEU A 575 10.64 -13.35 46.91
N ALA A 576 11.61 -12.60 46.37
CA ALA A 576 12.75 -12.12 47.11
C ALA A 576 12.34 -11.21 48.28
N TRP A 577 11.37 -10.31 48.04
CA TRP A 577 10.84 -9.43 49.10
C TRP A 577 10.16 -10.21 50.22
N ARG A 578 9.39 -11.25 49.88
CA ARG A 578 8.70 -12.11 50.87
C ARG A 578 9.66 -12.98 51.70
N SER A 579 10.94 -13.05 51.32
CA SER A 579 11.92 -13.94 51.94
C SER A 579 12.69 -13.32 53.11
N ASN A 580 12.21 -12.22 53.71
CA ASN A 580 12.91 -11.48 54.77
C ASN A 580 14.33 -11.05 54.34
N PRO A 581 14.44 -10.10 53.40
CA PRO A 581 15.70 -9.74 52.74
C PRO A 581 16.80 -9.24 53.67
N SER A 582 16.48 -8.72 54.86
CA SER A 582 17.50 -8.35 55.86
C SER A 582 18.32 -9.56 56.31
N ASP A 583 17.67 -10.71 56.50
CA ASP A 583 18.26 -11.88 57.13
C ASP A 583 18.83 -12.85 56.09
N THR A 584 18.16 -12.95 54.94
CA THR A 584 18.61 -13.82 53.85
C THR A 584 19.78 -13.23 53.07
N ASN A 585 19.98 -11.90 53.10
CA ASN A 585 21.09 -11.28 52.38
C ASN A 585 22.44 -11.73 52.94
N GLU A 586 22.59 -11.74 54.27
CA GLU A 586 23.81 -12.21 54.93
C GLU A 586 24.13 -13.68 54.55
N LEU A 587 23.11 -14.55 54.60
CA LEU A 587 23.27 -15.95 54.25
C LEU A 587 23.56 -16.17 52.77
N ARG A 588 22.94 -15.39 51.88
CA ARG A 588 23.21 -15.39 50.45
C ARG A 588 24.66 -15.01 50.17
N GLU A 589 25.17 -13.98 50.85
CA GLU A 589 26.54 -13.51 50.66
C GLU A 589 27.56 -14.55 51.12
N ARG A 590 27.28 -15.26 52.22
CA ARG A 590 28.09 -16.40 52.69
C ARG A 590 28.02 -17.61 51.75
N LEU A 591 26.86 -17.84 51.13
CA LEU A 591 26.63 -18.84 50.08
C LEU A 591 27.10 -18.36 48.71
N SER A 592 27.87 -17.27 48.59
CA SER A 592 28.51 -16.90 47.32
C SER A 592 29.89 -17.55 47.21
N THR A 593 30.46 -17.62 46.00
CA THR A 593 31.85 -18.06 45.81
C THR A 593 32.82 -17.23 46.65
N SER A 594 32.62 -15.91 46.73
CA SER A 594 33.39 -15.03 47.60
C SER A 594 33.23 -15.37 49.09
N GLY A 595 32.02 -15.71 49.53
CA GLY A 595 31.74 -16.12 50.90
C GLY A 595 32.40 -17.45 51.28
N LEU A 596 32.41 -18.41 50.36
CA LEU A 596 33.07 -19.71 50.55
C LEU A 596 34.60 -19.56 50.65
N VAL A 597 35.18 -18.71 49.80
CA VAL A 597 36.60 -18.36 49.86
C VAL A 597 36.94 -17.67 51.19
N ALA A 598 36.13 -16.72 51.65
CA ALA A 598 36.34 -16.09 52.94
C ALA A 598 36.27 -17.10 54.10
N ALA A 599 35.31 -18.04 54.07
CA ALA A 599 35.22 -19.09 55.09
C ALA A 599 36.46 -20.01 55.13
N LEU A 600 37.08 -20.28 53.97
CA LEU A 600 38.29 -21.10 53.86
C LEU A 600 39.57 -20.38 54.32
N PHE A 601 39.68 -19.07 54.07
CA PHE A 601 40.93 -18.33 54.26
C PHE A 601 40.96 -17.36 55.47
N GLU A 602 39.80 -16.95 56.02
CA GLU A 602 39.71 -15.87 57.04
C GLU A 602 39.26 -16.36 58.44
N GLY A 603 39.01 -17.66 58.61
CA GLY A 603 38.71 -18.30 59.91
C GLY A 603 37.56 -17.63 60.69
N ASP A 604 37.76 -17.36 61.99
CA ASP A 604 36.77 -16.75 62.89
C ASP A 604 36.22 -15.38 62.43
N ARG A 605 36.86 -14.70 61.46
CA ARG A 605 36.35 -13.42 60.91
C ARG A 605 35.20 -13.61 59.94
N ALA A 606 35.14 -14.75 59.25
CA ALA A 606 34.05 -15.09 58.33
C ALA A 606 32.71 -15.29 59.07
N GLU A 607 32.74 -15.47 60.40
CA GLU A 607 31.53 -15.67 61.22
C GLU A 607 30.88 -14.36 61.70
N LYS A 608 31.56 -13.20 61.56
CA LYS A 608 31.04 -11.89 62.01
C LYS A 608 29.82 -11.45 61.17
N PRO A 609 28.90 -10.64 61.74
CA PRO A 609 27.76 -10.09 61.00
C PRO A 609 28.24 -9.11 59.92
N ILE A 610 27.73 -9.25 58.69
CA ILE A 610 28.24 -8.57 57.49
C ILE A 610 27.10 -8.00 56.64
N ASP A 611 27.24 -6.73 56.23
CA ASP A 611 26.28 -6.03 55.35
C ASP A 611 26.72 -6.01 53.88
N GLN A 612 28.03 -6.17 53.60
CA GLN A 612 28.61 -6.15 52.25
C GLN A 612 29.76 -7.18 52.08
N LYS A 613 29.86 -7.77 50.88
CA LYS A 613 30.93 -8.74 50.48
C LYS A 613 32.35 -8.34 50.89
N ARG A 614 32.68 -7.05 50.84
CA ARG A 614 34.03 -6.53 51.11
C ARG A 614 34.45 -6.66 52.58
N GLU A 615 33.48 -6.76 53.50
CA GLU A 615 33.75 -6.84 54.94
C GLU A 615 34.25 -8.23 55.39
N MET A 616 34.23 -9.21 54.48
CA MET A 616 34.70 -10.58 54.73
C MET A 616 36.23 -10.77 54.63
N PHE A 617 36.97 -9.83 54.01
CA PHE A 617 38.39 -10.00 53.70
C PHE A 617 39.27 -9.06 54.56
N ALA A 618 40.37 -9.57 55.11
CA ALA A 618 41.23 -8.85 56.07
C ALA A 618 42.07 -7.70 55.49
N GLY A 619 42.09 -7.51 54.17
CA GLY A 619 43.07 -6.68 53.48
C GLY A 619 42.80 -5.17 53.42
N GLU A 620 41.59 -4.67 53.73
CA GLU A 620 41.23 -3.30 53.34
C GLU A 620 41.11 -2.28 54.51
N ILE A 621 41.44 -2.67 55.74
CA ILE A 621 41.52 -1.73 56.87
C ILE A 621 42.89 -1.88 57.57
N ARG A 622 43.93 -1.33 56.95
CA ARG A 622 45.06 -0.77 57.70
C ARG A 622 45.28 0.66 57.24
N GLU A 623 45.20 1.57 58.21
CA GLU A 623 45.38 3.01 58.09
C GLU A 623 46.69 3.37 57.37
N GLY A 624 46.61 4.36 56.46
CA GLY A 624 47.77 5.10 55.96
C GLY A 624 48.18 4.82 54.52
N GLY A 625 47.41 5.32 53.54
CA GLY A 625 47.75 5.23 52.12
C GLY A 625 47.28 6.45 51.32
N SER A 626 48.23 7.36 51.07
CA SER A 626 48.28 8.46 50.09
C SER A 626 47.08 8.74 49.16
N ARG A 627 46.73 10.03 49.12
CA ARG A 627 45.72 10.73 48.29
C ARG A 627 45.83 10.52 46.76
N ARG A 628 46.81 9.76 46.25
CA ARG A 628 47.04 9.52 44.80
C ARG A 628 46.26 8.36 44.18
N GLU A 629 45.81 7.37 44.95
CA GLU A 629 45.08 6.22 44.37
C GLU A 629 43.59 6.53 44.06
N ARG A 630 43.05 7.62 44.63
CA ARG A 630 41.67 8.04 44.37
C ARG A 630 41.46 8.71 43.01
N GLU A 631 42.52 9.08 42.30
CA GLU A 631 42.42 9.66 40.94
C GLU A 631 42.49 8.61 39.83
N ALA A 632 43.15 7.46 40.05
CA ALA A 632 43.23 6.39 39.04
C ALA A 632 41.87 5.70 38.80
N TRP A 633 41.00 5.62 39.81
CA TRP A 633 39.67 5.01 39.69
C TRP A 633 38.61 5.91 39.06
N ARG A 634 38.88 7.21 38.85
CA ARG A 634 37.95 8.13 38.16
C ARG A 634 38.12 8.18 36.64
N ILE A 635 39.13 7.51 36.10
CA ILE A 635 39.47 7.58 34.66
C ILE A 635 38.94 6.37 33.87
N CYS A 636 38.36 5.35 34.53
CA CYS A 636 37.83 4.14 33.87
C CYS A 636 36.34 3.86 34.11
N VAL A 637 35.53 4.87 34.41
CA VAL A 637 34.07 4.87 34.31
C VAL A 637 33.68 6.04 33.43
#